data_AF-A0A6H1ZZX4-F1
#
_entry.id   AF-A0A6H1ZZX4-F1
#
_cell.length_a   1.000
_cell.length_b   1.000
_cell.length_c   1.000
_cell.angle_alpha   90.00
_cell.angle_beta   90.00
_cell.angle_gamma   90.00
#
_symmetry.space_group_name_H-M   'P 1'
#
loop_
_entity.id
_entity.type
_entity.pdbx_description
1 polymer ?
#
loop_
_entity_poly.entity_id
_entity_poly.type
_entity_poly.pdbx_seq_one_letter_code
_entity_poly.pdbx_strand_id
1 'polypeptide(L)'
;MAEETSKRDVNRITVSLGVTDDTDKDVTQLRVDSTSKRLLVDSLTEPQGYASVYAGSITVSTPGTAVQFETKSCERVYIQAHEQNNDAIVIGDASVMATYVGRLGLVLYPTQGQWFNVSNMNLLYADCVTDSARAHFISLN
;
A
#
# COMPACT_ATOMS: atom_id res chain seq x y z
N MET A 1 -62.12 -13.43 18.32
CA MET A 1 -60.88 -13.14 17.59
C MET A 1 -59.78 -13.91 18.30
N ALA A 2 -59.16 -14.88 17.64
CA ALA A 2 -58.09 -15.67 18.25
C ALA A 2 -56.76 -14.93 18.12
N GLU A 3 -56.07 -14.71 19.24
CA GLU A 3 -54.70 -14.22 19.23
C GLU A 3 -53.77 -15.30 18.67
N GLU A 4 -53.32 -15.12 17.42
CA GLU A 4 -52.18 -15.85 16.89
C GLU A 4 -50.90 -15.28 17.53
N THR A 5 -50.56 -15.81 18.70
CA THR A 5 -49.20 -15.72 19.21
C THR A 5 -48.32 -16.57 18.30
N SER A 6 -47.33 -15.95 17.65
CA SER A 6 -46.29 -16.65 16.88
C SER A 6 -45.69 -17.78 17.72
N LYS A 7 -46.13 -19.02 17.47
CA LYS A 7 -45.60 -20.22 18.12
C LYS A 7 -44.29 -20.56 17.43
N ARG A 8 -43.19 -20.46 18.17
CA ARG A 8 -41.89 -20.95 17.70
C ARG A 8 -42.00 -22.47 17.51
N ASP A 9 -41.42 -22.98 16.43
CA ASP A 9 -41.38 -24.41 16.12
C ASP A 9 -40.73 -25.21 17.27
N VAL A 10 -41.33 -26.36 17.59
CA VAL A 10 -40.90 -27.28 18.65
C VAL A 10 -39.51 -27.85 18.35
N ASN A 11 -39.10 -27.91 17.08
CA ASN A 11 -37.82 -28.47 16.66
C ASN A 11 -36.70 -27.42 16.45
N ARG A 12 -36.87 -26.21 17.00
CA ARG A 12 -35.85 -25.17 16.88
C ARG A 12 -34.61 -25.49 17.75
N ILE A 13 -33.49 -25.79 17.09
CA ILE A 13 -32.17 -25.76 17.72
C ILE A 13 -31.62 -24.33 17.58
N THR A 14 -31.43 -23.64 18.70
CA THR A 14 -30.77 -22.33 18.68
C THR A 14 -29.27 -22.55 18.66
N VAL A 15 -28.63 -22.27 17.52
CA VAL A 15 -27.18 -22.27 17.39
C VAL A 15 -26.67 -20.89 17.78
N SER A 16 -26.01 -20.77 18.92
CA SER A 16 -25.26 -19.57 19.29
C SER A 16 -23.84 -19.71 18.77
N LEU A 17 -23.48 -18.90 17.78
CA LEU A 17 -22.09 -18.72 17.38
C LEU A 17 -21.48 -17.66 18.29
N GLY A 18 -20.56 -18.07 19.16
CA GLY A 18 -19.73 -17.15 19.92
C GLY A 18 -18.66 -16.58 19.00
N VAL A 19 -18.54 -15.25 18.96
CA VAL A 19 -17.41 -14.58 18.34
C VAL A 19 -16.59 -14.00 19.50
N THR A 20 -15.30 -14.27 19.51
CA THR A 20 -14.35 -13.65 20.44
C THR A 20 -13.65 -12.56 19.66
N ASP A 21 -13.42 -11.41 20.28
CA ASP A 21 -12.35 -10.55 19.77
C ASP A 21 -11.00 -11.19 20.15
N ASP A 22 -9.96 -10.91 19.37
CA ASP A 22 -8.64 -11.55 19.49
C ASP A 22 -7.79 -10.93 20.61
N THR A 23 -8.31 -9.92 21.31
CA THR A 23 -7.54 -9.10 22.26
C THR A 23 -7.94 -9.40 23.69
N ASP A 24 -9.25 -9.51 23.95
CA ASP A 24 -9.84 -9.91 25.20
C ASP A 24 -10.87 -11.00 24.92
N LYS A 25 -10.79 -12.13 25.65
CA LYS A 25 -11.66 -13.32 25.47
C LYS A 25 -13.12 -13.09 25.89
N ASP A 26 -13.57 -11.85 25.84
CA ASP A 26 -14.94 -11.48 26.13
C ASP A 26 -15.83 -11.97 25.00
N VAL A 27 -16.96 -12.55 25.39
CA VAL A 27 -17.99 -12.99 24.45
C VAL A 27 -18.62 -11.75 23.84
N THR A 28 -18.22 -11.40 22.62
CA THR A 28 -18.81 -10.27 21.90
C THR A 28 -20.02 -10.75 21.11
N GLN A 29 -21.12 -10.02 21.23
CA GLN A 29 -22.32 -10.29 20.43
C GLN A 29 -22.19 -9.53 19.11
N LEU A 30 -22.29 -10.27 17.99
CA LEU A 30 -22.46 -9.66 16.67
C LEU A 30 -23.76 -8.86 16.65
N ARG A 31 -23.66 -7.54 16.60
CA ARG A 31 -24.83 -6.67 16.42
C ARG A 31 -25.14 -6.54 14.93
N VAL A 32 -26.39 -6.80 14.60
CA VAL A 32 -26.95 -6.57 13.26
C VAL A 32 -27.62 -5.21 13.27
N ASP A 33 -27.33 -4.38 12.27
CA ASP A 33 -27.98 -3.11 12.05
C ASP A 33 -29.50 -3.31 11.89
N SER A 34 -30.29 -2.59 12.68
CA SER A 34 -31.73 -2.82 12.79
C SER A 34 -32.51 -2.39 11.54
N THR A 35 -31.92 -1.55 10.70
CA THR A 35 -32.54 -0.99 9.49
C THR A 35 -32.18 -1.82 8.26
N SER A 36 -30.89 -2.06 8.02
CA SER A 36 -30.34 -2.75 6.86
C SER A 36 -30.24 -4.27 7.01
N LYS A 37 -30.40 -4.79 8.24
CA LYS A 37 -30.24 -6.21 8.59
C LYS A 37 -28.86 -6.78 8.23
N ARG A 38 -27.84 -5.93 8.11
CA ARG A 38 -26.45 -6.33 7.87
C ARG A 38 -25.67 -6.27 9.17
N LEU A 39 -24.62 -7.08 9.27
CA LEU A 39 -23.63 -6.94 10.35
C LEU A 39 -23.02 -5.53 10.27
N LEU A 40 -22.99 -4.84 11.40
CA LEU A 40 -22.38 -3.51 11.48
C LEU A 40 -20.85 -3.69 11.44
N VAL A 41 -20.21 -3.23 10.37
CA VAL A 41 -18.75 -3.08 10.31
C VAL A 41 -18.47 -1.65 10.77
N ASP A 42 -17.94 -1.49 11.98
CA ASP A 42 -17.86 -0.19 12.69
C ASP A 42 -16.91 0.83 12.03
N SER A 43 -16.16 0.43 11.01
CA SER A 43 -15.62 1.38 10.03
C SER A 43 -15.08 0.63 8.82
N LEU A 44 -15.57 0.98 7.63
CA LEU A 44 -14.63 1.12 6.53
C LEU A 44 -13.96 2.47 6.77
N THR A 45 -12.70 2.47 7.18
CA THR A 45 -11.83 3.60 6.88
C THR A 45 -11.79 3.69 5.37
N GLU A 46 -12.65 4.53 4.78
CA GLU A 46 -12.46 4.96 3.40
C GLU A 46 -11.03 5.50 3.32
N PRO A 47 -10.22 5.08 2.34
CA PRO A 47 -8.91 5.66 2.17
C PRO A 47 -9.10 7.16 2.00
N GLN A 48 -8.62 7.94 2.98
CA GLN A 48 -8.60 9.40 2.89
C GLN A 48 -7.94 9.73 1.55
N GLY A 49 -8.63 10.50 0.72
CA GLY A 49 -8.04 10.96 -0.53
C GLY A 49 -6.76 11.73 -0.22
N TYR A 50 -5.74 11.57 -1.08
CA TYR A 50 -4.48 12.29 -0.93
C TYR A 50 -4.73 13.80 -0.99
N ALA A 51 -4.19 14.55 -0.03
CA ALA A 51 -4.32 16.00 0.08
C ALA A 51 -3.56 16.76 -1.00
N SER A 52 -2.48 16.19 -1.55
CA SER A 52 -1.65 16.81 -2.57
C SER A 52 -0.93 15.80 -3.47
N VAL A 53 -0.61 16.26 -4.68
CA VAL A 53 0.21 15.52 -5.66
C VAL A 53 1.45 16.34 -5.96
N TYR A 54 2.59 15.68 -6.01
CA TYR A 54 3.86 16.28 -6.40
C TYR A 54 4.56 15.38 -7.41
N ALA A 55 5.22 15.96 -8.41
CA ALA A 55 5.89 15.22 -9.47
C ALA A 55 7.27 15.79 -9.74
N GLY A 56 8.19 14.92 -10.17
CA GLY A 56 9.56 15.30 -10.44
C GLY A 56 10.37 14.18 -11.09
N SER A 57 11.68 14.38 -11.13
CA SER A 57 12.63 13.44 -11.73
C SER A 57 13.94 13.39 -10.96
N ILE A 58 14.58 12.23 -10.99
CA ILE A 58 15.94 12.02 -10.49
C ILE A 58 16.83 11.53 -11.65
N THR A 59 18.09 11.96 -11.66
CA THR A 59 19.10 11.46 -12.61
C THR A 59 20.25 10.86 -11.82
N VAL A 60 20.61 9.62 -12.12
CA VAL A 60 21.79 8.94 -11.61
C VAL A 60 22.88 9.05 -12.67
N SER A 61 23.88 9.90 -12.43
CA SER A 61 24.92 10.19 -13.41
C SER A 61 25.95 9.07 -13.52
N THR A 62 26.21 8.36 -12.42
CA THR A 62 27.34 7.44 -12.27
C THR A 62 26.85 6.07 -11.78
N PRO A 63 27.12 4.98 -12.51
CA PRO A 63 26.79 3.63 -12.09
C PRO A 63 27.43 3.24 -10.76
N GLY A 64 26.70 2.47 -9.96
CA GLY A 64 27.15 2.02 -8.64
C GLY A 64 27.15 3.11 -7.57
N THR A 65 26.50 4.25 -7.85
CA THR A 65 26.36 5.35 -6.89
C THR A 65 24.89 5.50 -6.53
N ALA A 66 24.55 5.13 -5.29
CA ALA A 66 23.21 5.37 -4.75
C ALA A 66 22.97 6.89 -4.63
N VAL A 67 21.97 7.39 -5.37
CA VAL A 67 21.54 8.79 -5.32
C VAL A 67 20.20 8.87 -4.61
N GLN A 68 20.15 9.67 -3.54
CA GLN A 68 18.95 9.88 -2.75
C GLN A 68 17.91 10.71 -3.50
N PHE A 69 16.63 10.39 -3.33
CA PHE A 69 15.54 11.25 -3.78
C PHE A 69 15.44 12.51 -2.90
N GLU A 70 14.75 13.53 -3.41
CA GLU A 70 14.55 14.76 -2.67
C GLU A 70 13.71 14.56 -1.39
N THR A 71 13.87 15.48 -0.44
CA THR A 71 13.08 15.44 0.80
C THR A 71 11.68 15.95 0.55
N LYS A 72 10.73 15.02 0.50
CA LYS A 72 9.31 15.30 0.32
C LYS A 72 8.46 14.33 1.12
N SER A 73 7.64 14.86 2.03
CA SER A 73 6.66 14.06 2.76
C SER A 73 5.60 13.53 1.79
N CYS A 74 5.34 12.24 1.85
CA CYS A 74 4.34 11.52 1.06
C CYS A 74 3.85 10.31 1.85
N GLU A 75 2.68 9.78 1.51
CA GLU A 75 2.24 8.46 1.96
C GLU A 75 2.64 7.38 0.95
N ARG A 76 2.69 7.77 -0.33
CA ARG A 76 2.96 6.87 -1.44
C ARG A 76 3.66 7.59 -2.59
N VAL A 77 4.49 6.88 -3.33
CA VAL A 77 5.12 7.39 -4.55
C VAL A 77 5.11 6.35 -5.66
N TYR A 78 4.73 6.76 -6.87
CA TYR A 78 4.93 5.98 -8.10
C TYR A 78 6.25 6.40 -8.71
N ILE A 79 7.13 5.45 -9.00
CA ILE A 79 8.42 5.71 -9.64
C ILE A 79 8.47 4.92 -10.94
N GLN A 80 8.82 5.57 -12.03
CA GLN A 80 8.92 4.99 -13.36
C GLN A 80 10.31 5.26 -13.95
N ALA A 81 10.92 4.24 -14.54
CA ALA A 81 12.15 4.40 -15.31
C ALA A 81 11.87 5.16 -16.62
N HIS A 82 12.71 6.15 -16.93
CA HIS A 82 12.60 6.94 -18.15
C HIS A 82 12.72 6.05 -19.39
N GLU A 83 11.91 6.32 -20.40
CA GLU A 83 11.86 5.55 -21.66
C GLU A 83 13.16 5.60 -22.47
N GLN A 84 13.98 6.63 -22.22
CA GLN A 84 15.29 6.84 -22.85
C GLN A 84 16.45 6.24 -22.06
N ASN A 85 16.19 5.52 -20.96
CA ASN A 85 17.26 4.81 -20.28
C ASN A 85 17.79 3.68 -21.18
N ASN A 86 19.12 3.55 -21.25
CA ASN A 86 19.77 2.49 -22.03
C ASN A 86 19.71 1.13 -21.31
N ASP A 87 19.52 1.12 -19.99
CA ASP A 87 19.45 -0.07 -19.14
C ASP A 87 18.55 0.21 -17.92
N ALA A 88 18.45 -0.74 -17.01
CA ALA A 88 17.65 -0.64 -15.82
C ALA A 88 18.18 0.40 -14.82
N ILE A 89 17.22 1.02 -14.11
CA ILE A 89 17.46 1.73 -12.86
C ILE A 89 16.99 0.84 -11.72
N VAL A 90 17.68 0.89 -10.59
CA VAL A 90 17.34 0.10 -9.40
C VAL A 90 16.95 1.06 -8.28
N ILE A 91 15.81 0.79 -7.65
CA ILE A 91 15.24 1.61 -6.58
C ILE A 91 15.29 0.82 -5.28
N GLY A 92 15.75 1.45 -4.20
CA GLY A 92 15.88 0.80 -2.89
C GLY A 92 16.12 1.79 -1.77
N ASP A 93 16.68 1.29 -0.67
CA ASP A 93 17.18 2.12 0.42
C ASP A 93 18.62 2.60 0.15
N ALA A 94 19.29 3.17 1.14
CA ALA A 94 20.67 3.67 1.00
C ALA A 94 21.71 2.58 0.60
N SER A 95 21.36 1.29 0.68
CA SER A 95 22.20 0.16 0.25
C SER A 95 21.88 -0.32 -1.17
N VAL A 96 21.01 0.38 -1.90
CA VAL A 96 20.67 0.07 -3.29
C VAL A 96 21.93 -0.07 -4.15
N MET A 97 21.96 -1.13 -4.96
CA MET A 97 23.09 -1.40 -5.85
C MET A 97 22.57 -1.95 -7.17
N ALA A 98 22.91 -1.28 -8.27
CA ALA A 98 22.49 -1.65 -9.62
C ALA A 98 23.45 -2.63 -10.32
N THR A 99 24.69 -2.73 -9.83
CA THR A 99 25.73 -3.65 -10.31
C THR A 99 25.16 -5.06 -10.51
N TYR A 100 25.37 -5.63 -11.70
CA TYR A 100 24.80 -6.93 -12.10
C TYR A 100 25.08 -8.05 -11.09
N VAL A 101 26.31 -8.09 -10.57
CA VAL A 101 26.70 -9.01 -9.50
C VAL A 101 26.40 -8.36 -8.16
N GLY A 102 25.45 -8.93 -7.43
CA GLY A 102 25.07 -8.45 -6.09
C GLY A 102 23.96 -7.40 -6.09
N ARG A 103 23.22 -7.21 -7.19
CA ARG A 103 22.13 -6.24 -7.30
C ARG A 103 21.17 -6.29 -6.10
N LEU A 104 20.92 -5.13 -5.47
CA LEU A 104 20.02 -4.96 -4.34
C LEU A 104 18.99 -3.87 -4.63
N GLY A 105 17.71 -4.20 -4.46
CA GLY A 105 16.58 -3.29 -4.69
C GLY A 105 15.65 -3.77 -5.81
N LEU A 106 14.66 -2.94 -6.14
CA LEU A 106 13.72 -3.19 -7.22
C LEU A 106 14.28 -2.70 -8.55
N VAL A 107 14.35 -3.60 -9.53
CA VAL A 107 14.82 -3.29 -10.87
C VAL A 107 13.66 -2.78 -11.73
N LEU A 108 13.85 -1.64 -12.37
CA LEU A 108 12.91 -1.06 -13.32
C LEU A 108 13.61 -0.87 -14.68
N TYR A 109 13.15 -1.59 -15.69
CA TYR A 109 13.55 -1.36 -17.08
C TYR A 109 12.82 -0.14 -17.67
N PRO A 110 13.32 0.45 -18.77
CA PRO A 110 12.67 1.60 -19.39
C PRO A 110 11.16 1.40 -19.56
N THR A 111 10.37 2.43 -19.23
CA THR A 111 8.88 2.42 -19.18
C THR A 111 8.23 1.65 -18.03
N GLN A 112 8.96 0.82 -17.30
CA GLN A 112 8.41 0.14 -16.11
C GLN A 112 8.35 1.10 -14.93
N GLY A 113 7.33 0.94 -14.10
CA GLY A 113 7.21 1.67 -12.86
C GLY A 113 6.49 0.88 -11.79
N GLN A 114 6.69 1.29 -10.54
CA GLN A 114 6.14 0.64 -9.36
C GLN A 114 5.76 1.66 -8.29
N TRP A 115 4.79 1.26 -7.47
CA TRP A 115 4.40 2.00 -6.27
C TRP A 115 5.20 1.61 -5.04
N PHE A 116 5.58 2.61 -4.26
CA PHE A 116 6.28 2.48 -2.98
C PHE A 116 5.47 3.19 -1.89
N ASN A 117 5.33 2.53 -0.73
CA ASN A 117 4.70 3.11 0.45
C ASN A 117 5.80 3.57 1.40
N VAL A 118 6.05 4.87 1.46
CA VAL A 118 7.10 5.49 2.28
C VAL A 118 6.57 6.81 2.85
N SER A 119 6.95 7.14 4.08
CA SER A 119 6.54 8.40 4.75
C SER A 119 7.30 9.64 4.23
N ASN A 120 8.41 9.42 3.53
CA ASN A 120 9.16 10.48 2.87
C ASN A 120 9.93 9.89 1.68
N MET A 121 9.99 10.64 0.58
CA MET A 121 10.72 10.25 -0.60
C MET A 121 12.22 10.07 -0.37
N ASN A 122 12.83 10.82 0.56
CA ASN A 122 14.26 10.71 0.85
C ASN A 122 14.68 9.37 1.51
N LEU A 123 13.72 8.51 1.87
CA LEU A 123 14.00 7.14 2.28
C LEU A 123 14.36 6.23 1.11
N LEU A 124 14.07 6.67 -0.12
CA LEU A 124 14.37 5.96 -1.35
C LEU A 124 15.65 6.51 -1.98
N TYR A 125 16.38 5.60 -2.62
CA TYR A 125 17.58 5.86 -3.40
C TYR A 125 17.44 5.16 -4.75
N ALA A 126 18.08 5.74 -5.76
CA ALA A 126 18.22 5.15 -7.08
C ALA A 126 19.69 4.90 -7.40
N ASP A 127 19.97 3.76 -8.01
CA ASP A 127 21.26 3.46 -8.64
C ASP A 127 21.02 2.98 -10.08
N CYS A 128 22.04 3.05 -10.92
CA CYS A 128 21.94 2.68 -12.32
C CYS A 128 23.08 1.78 -12.79
N VAL A 129 22.81 1.04 -13.87
CA VAL A 129 23.81 0.21 -14.54
C VAL A 129 24.63 1.02 -15.54
N THR A 130 24.02 2.05 -16.13
CA THR A 130 24.60 2.90 -17.18
C THR A 130 24.55 4.36 -16.77
N ASP A 131 25.55 5.14 -17.20
CA ASP A 131 25.59 6.57 -16.92
C ASP A 131 24.30 7.30 -17.33
N SER A 132 23.95 8.34 -16.57
CA SER A 132 22.83 9.25 -16.85
C SER A 132 21.44 8.60 -16.93
N ALA A 133 21.21 7.52 -16.18
CA ALA A 133 19.87 6.94 -16.08
C ALA A 133 18.92 7.85 -15.29
N ARG A 134 17.64 7.79 -15.63
CA ARG A 134 16.61 8.69 -15.10
C ARG A 134 15.40 7.92 -14.58
N ALA A 135 14.79 8.45 -13.52
CA ALA A 135 13.45 8.05 -13.11
C ALA A 135 12.56 9.27 -12.92
N HIS A 136 11.30 9.11 -13.31
CA HIS A 136 10.22 10.05 -13.04
C HIS A 136 9.41 9.55 -11.86
N PHE A 137 8.85 10.48 -11.09
CA PHE A 137 8.04 10.10 -9.94
C PHE A 137 6.83 11.01 -9.75
N ILE A 138 5.81 10.43 -9.14
CA ILE A 138 4.60 11.12 -8.68
C ILE A 138 4.36 10.68 -7.23
N SER A 139 4.49 11.60 -6.28
CA SER A 139 4.21 11.38 -4.86
C SER A 139 2.83 11.90 -4.48
N LEU A 140 2.15 11.13 -3.66
CA LEU A 140 0.82 11.40 -3.11
C LEU A 140 0.97 11.53 -1.60
N ASN A 141 0.46 12.64 -1.05
CA ASN A 141 0.41 12.94 0.37
C ASN A 141 -1.04 13.24 0.71
#